data_AF-A0A397ZK76-F1
#
_entry.id   AF-A0A397ZK76-F1
#
_cell.length_a   1.000
_cell.length_b   1.000
_cell.length_c   1.000
_cell.angle_alpha   90.00
_cell.angle_beta   90.00
_cell.angle_gamma   90.00
#
_symmetry.space_group_name_H-M   'P 1'
#
loop_
_entity.id
_entity.type
_entity.pdbx_description
1 polymer ?
#
loop_
_entity_poly.entity_id
_entity_poly.type
_entity_poly.pdbx_seq_one_letter_code
_entity_poly.pdbx_strand_id
1 'polypeptide(L)'
;MAEVRCRISDEDIVEGFLRPKINGAATANPRFIVDNMEEDLYKREPWLLPQPTDPILNPNEWLYLGKRDWKYLWAEGVDCEGSWMPIEGRRPILSEDSGEFIGGTMRFRYCFRNKNDKATPMHWSNWFMREYRLCDKFGSPIKTRHVLCKITCYHHL
;
A
#
# COMPACT_ATOMS: atom_id res chain seq x y z
N MET A 1 -5.62 25.06 -10.91
CA MET A 1 -4.60 24.68 -9.91
C MET A 1 -3.97 23.40 -10.40
N ALA A 2 -2.67 23.38 -10.68
CA ALA A 2 -2.00 22.18 -11.15
C ALA A 2 -1.98 21.16 -10.00
N GLU A 3 -2.69 20.05 -10.15
CA GLU A 3 -2.53 18.89 -9.27
C GLU A 3 -1.05 18.51 -9.31
N VAL A 4 -0.37 18.65 -8.18
CA VAL A 4 0.91 17.98 -7.99
C VAL A 4 0.58 16.50 -8.12
N ARG A 5 0.98 15.90 -9.25
CA ARG A 5 0.99 14.45 -9.43
C ARG A 5 2.07 13.91 -8.52
N CYS A 6 1.80 12.82 -7.83
CA CYS A 6 2.82 12.11 -7.06
C CYS A 6 3.97 11.85 -8.02
N ARG A 7 5.16 12.29 -7.63
CA ARG A 7 6.32 12.28 -8.52
C ARG A 7 6.97 10.90 -8.64
N ILE A 8 6.52 9.93 -7.85
CA ILE A 8 7.07 8.58 -7.82
C ILE A 8 6.20 7.68 -8.70
N SER A 9 6.79 7.18 -9.78
CA SER A 9 6.14 6.27 -10.71
C SER A 9 5.94 4.88 -10.09
N ASP A 10 5.10 4.05 -10.72
CA ASP A 10 4.93 2.66 -10.30
C ASP A 10 6.23 1.86 -10.50
N GLU A 11 7.04 2.18 -11.51
CA GLU A 11 8.37 1.61 -11.75
C GLU A 11 9.36 2.02 -10.66
N ASP A 12 9.41 3.30 -10.28
CA ASP A 12 10.29 3.79 -9.20
C ASP A 12 9.98 3.09 -7.87
N ILE A 13 8.70 2.81 -7.59
CA ILE A 13 8.30 2.06 -6.40
C ILE A 13 8.87 0.64 -6.43
N VAL A 14 8.80 -0.02 -7.58
CA VAL A 14 9.23 -1.42 -7.72
C VAL A 14 10.75 -1.53 -7.79
N GLU A 15 11.39 -0.83 -8.72
CA GLU A 15 12.83 -0.92 -8.99
C GLU A 15 13.66 -0.08 -8.03
N GLY A 16 13.19 1.11 -7.67
CA GLY A 16 13.94 2.05 -6.82
C GLY A 16 13.89 1.70 -5.33
N PHE A 17 12.81 1.08 -4.85
CA PHE A 17 12.61 0.85 -3.42
C PHE A 17 12.35 -0.62 -3.06
N LEU A 18 11.41 -1.29 -3.73
CA LEU A 18 11.02 -2.65 -3.35
C LEU A 18 12.08 -3.71 -3.70
N ARG A 19 12.65 -3.65 -4.92
CA ARG A 19 13.71 -4.59 -5.38
C ARG A 19 14.98 -4.49 -4.55
N PRO A 20 15.55 -3.31 -4.27
CA PRO A 20 16.74 -3.19 -3.42
C PRO A 20 16.49 -3.73 -2.02
N LYS A 21 15.32 -3.44 -1.42
CA LYS A 21 14.95 -3.94 -0.10
C LYS A 21 14.91 -5.47 -0.05
N ILE A 22 14.28 -6.11 -1.03
CA ILE A 22 14.15 -7.58 -1.07
C ILE A 22 15.48 -8.25 -1.38
N ASN A 23 16.33 -7.64 -2.21
CA ASN A 23 17.67 -8.15 -2.52
C ASN A 23 18.66 -7.98 -1.35
N GLY A 24 18.24 -7.39 -0.23
CA GLY A 24 19.09 -7.18 0.94
C GLY A 24 20.17 -6.13 0.72
N ALA A 25 19.98 -5.22 -0.24
CA ALA A 25 20.86 -4.07 -0.37
C ALA A 25 20.80 -3.25 0.93
N ALA A 26 21.96 -3.01 1.56
CA ALA A 26 22.07 -2.26 2.81
C ALA A 26 21.82 -0.75 2.58
N THR A 27 20.59 -0.41 2.22
CA THR A 27 20.15 0.97 1.95
C THR A 27 19.11 1.33 2.99
N ALA A 28 19.33 2.43 3.71
CA ALA A 28 18.30 3.00 4.56
C ALA A 28 17.08 3.33 3.68
N ASN A 29 15.88 3.01 4.18
CA ASN A 29 14.66 3.41 3.49
C ASN A 29 14.63 4.95 3.39
N PRO A 30 14.22 5.53 2.26
CA PRO A 30 13.99 6.97 2.17
C PRO A 30 13.06 7.45 3.28
N ARG A 31 13.29 8.66 3.80
CA ARG A 31 12.51 9.24 4.92
C ARG A 31 10.99 9.31 4.70
N PHE A 32 10.55 9.29 3.44
CA PHE A 32 9.14 9.33 3.06
C PHE A 32 8.46 7.96 3.04
N ILE A 33 9.23 6.88 3.23
CA ILE A 33 8.71 5.51 3.38
C ILE A 33 8.64 5.18 4.86
N VAL A 34 7.44 4.93 5.36
CA VAL A 34 7.20 4.47 6.72
C VAL A 34 7.51 2.97 6.81
N ASP A 35 8.50 2.57 7.60
CA ASP A 35 8.96 1.18 7.72
C ASP A 35 8.83 0.57 9.12
N ASN A 36 8.36 1.36 10.10
CA ASN A 36 8.10 0.89 11.46
C ASN A 36 6.70 0.28 11.66
N MET A 37 5.96 0.02 10.57
CA MET A 37 4.59 -0.51 10.57
C MET A 37 4.44 -1.81 9.77
N GLU A 38 5.54 -2.48 9.40
CA GLU A 38 5.54 -3.63 8.49
C GLU A 38 4.50 -4.71 8.86
N GLU A 39 4.44 -5.10 10.14
CA GLU A 39 3.58 -6.18 10.65
C GLU A 39 2.15 -5.73 11.01
N ASP A 40 1.95 -4.41 11.14
CA ASP A 40 0.73 -3.78 11.65
C ASP A 40 -0.08 -3.06 10.55
N LEU A 41 0.51 -2.82 9.38
CA LEU A 41 -0.07 -2.05 8.28
C LEU A 41 -1.50 -2.49 7.89
N TYR A 42 -1.75 -3.80 7.89
CA TYR A 42 -3.05 -4.38 7.53
C TYR A 42 -4.00 -4.56 8.72
N LYS A 43 -3.53 -4.32 9.95
CA LYS A 43 -4.26 -4.59 11.21
C LYS A 43 -4.77 -3.33 11.89
N ARG A 44 -4.32 -2.16 11.44
CA ARG A 44 -4.73 -0.86 11.97
C ARG A 44 -5.66 -0.13 11.03
N GLU A 45 -6.47 0.74 11.61
CA GLU A 45 -7.24 1.70 10.85
C GLU A 45 -6.31 2.65 10.08
N PRO A 46 -6.63 2.98 8.83
CA PRO A 46 -5.74 3.77 7.99
C PRO A 46 -5.54 5.20 8.52
N TRP A 47 -6.54 5.78 9.18
CA TRP A 47 -6.43 7.12 9.80
C TRP A 47 -5.56 7.15 11.07
N LEU A 48 -5.21 5.99 11.63
CA LEU A 48 -4.28 5.88 12.77
C LEU A 48 -2.86 5.51 12.34
N LEU A 49 -2.62 5.28 11.05
CA LEU A 49 -1.28 5.08 10.51
C LEU A 49 -0.48 6.40 10.56
N PRO A 50 0.86 6.34 10.68
CA PRO A 50 1.71 7.52 10.59
C PRO A 50 1.51 8.26 9.26
N GLN A 51 1.17 9.54 9.32
CA GLN A 51 0.90 10.36 8.13
C GLN A 51 1.98 11.44 7.95
N PRO A 52 3.26 11.06 7.72
CA PRO A 52 4.32 12.04 7.52
C PRO A 52 4.02 12.86 6.27
N THR A 53 4.43 14.13 6.28
CA THR A 53 4.39 14.99 5.10
C THR A 53 5.77 15.02 4.47
N ASP A 54 5.84 14.90 3.15
CA ASP A 54 7.08 14.98 2.40
C ASP A 54 6.83 15.71 1.06
N PRO A 55 7.66 16.69 0.65
CA PRO A 55 7.50 17.39 -0.62
C PRO A 55 7.53 16.50 -1.88
N ILE A 56 8.06 15.27 -1.77
CA ILE A 56 8.06 14.29 -2.87
C ILE A 56 6.67 13.66 -3.06
N LEU A 57 5.91 13.51 -1.97
CA LEU A 57 4.60 12.89 -1.95
C LEU A 57 3.49 13.91 -2.18
N ASN A 58 2.37 13.41 -2.67
CA ASN A 58 1.15 14.21 -2.76
C ASN A 58 0.53 14.45 -1.38
N PRO A 59 -0.21 15.55 -1.18
CA PRO A 59 -1.08 15.69 -0.02
C PRO A 59 -2.04 14.49 0.06
N ASN A 60 -2.21 13.95 1.26
CA ASN A 60 -3.02 12.76 1.53
C ASN A 60 -2.55 11.48 0.83
N GLU A 61 -1.26 11.38 0.50
CA GLU A 61 -0.62 10.17 0.01
C GLU A 61 0.55 9.80 0.91
N TRP A 62 0.66 8.51 1.25
CA TRP A 62 1.70 7.98 2.12
C TRP A 62 2.21 6.64 1.60
N LEU A 63 3.52 6.42 1.71
CA LEU A 63 4.17 5.16 1.34
C LEU A 63 4.58 4.39 2.58
N TYR A 64 4.20 3.12 2.63
CA TYR A 64 4.52 2.21 3.74
C TYR A 64 5.21 0.97 3.20
N LEU A 65 6.27 0.55 3.88
CA LEU A 65 6.79 -0.79 3.77
C LEU A 65 5.91 -1.72 4.62
N GLY A 66 5.40 -2.76 3.98
CA GLY A 66 4.51 -3.74 4.59
C GLY A 66 5.05 -5.15 4.46
N LYS A 67 4.58 -6.03 5.35
CA LYS A 67 4.61 -7.47 5.14
C LYS A 67 3.20 -7.99 4.95
N ARG A 68 2.91 -8.42 3.73
CA ARG A 68 1.64 -9.05 3.43
C ARG A 68 1.58 -10.43 4.08
N ASP A 69 0.55 -10.63 4.88
CA ASP A 69 0.15 -11.94 5.36
C ASP A 69 -1.28 -12.20 4.92
N TRP A 70 -1.43 -13.32 4.22
CA TRP A 70 -2.65 -13.76 3.56
C TRP A 70 -3.78 -14.07 4.56
N LYS A 71 -3.46 -14.19 5.84
CA LYS A 71 -4.43 -14.40 6.92
C LYS A 71 -5.12 -13.11 7.38
N TYR A 72 -4.53 -11.93 7.12
CA TYR A 72 -5.10 -10.66 7.55
C TYR A 72 -6.13 -10.14 6.54
N LEU A 73 -7.30 -10.80 6.57
CA LEU A 73 -8.52 -10.31 5.92
C LEU A 73 -9.37 -9.45 6.88
N TRP A 74 -8.89 -9.22 8.10
CA TRP A 74 -9.60 -8.50 9.15
C TRP A 74 -8.65 -7.77 10.08
N ALA A 75 -8.93 -6.49 10.34
CA ALA A 75 -8.32 -5.65 11.33
C ALA A 75 -9.31 -5.48 12.48
N GLU A 76 -8.93 -5.89 13.69
CA GLU A 76 -9.74 -5.58 14.89
C GLU A 76 -9.75 -4.08 15.22
N GLY A 77 -8.69 -3.38 14.81
CA GLY A 77 -8.45 -1.96 15.04
C GLY A 77 -8.53 -1.53 16.51
N VAL A 78 -8.37 -0.23 16.72
CA VAL A 78 -8.48 0.44 18.03
C VAL A 78 -9.93 0.84 18.28
N ASP A 79 -10.47 1.69 17.40
CA ASP A 79 -11.80 2.30 17.48
C ASP A 79 -12.82 1.55 16.60
N CYS A 80 -12.35 1.03 15.47
CA CYS A 80 -13.17 0.38 14.45
C CYS A 80 -12.60 -0.97 14.05
N GLU A 81 -13.47 -1.93 13.72
CA GLU A 81 -13.07 -3.16 13.07
C GLU A 81 -13.32 -3.06 11.55
N GLY A 82 -12.41 -3.60 10.74
CA GLY A 82 -12.40 -3.31 9.31
C GLY A 82 -11.54 -4.23 8.46
N SER A 83 -11.50 -3.98 7.16
CA SER A 83 -10.66 -4.73 6.23
C SER A 83 -10.33 -3.94 4.97
N TRP A 84 -9.14 -4.21 4.41
CA TRP A 84 -8.77 -3.80 3.07
C TRP A 84 -9.39 -4.74 2.04
N MET A 85 -10.46 -4.30 1.40
CA MET A 85 -11.16 -5.10 0.41
C MET A 85 -10.65 -4.80 -1.00
N PRO A 86 -10.35 -5.82 -1.82
CA PRO A 86 -9.91 -5.61 -3.19
C PRO A 86 -11.04 -4.97 -4.00
N ILE A 87 -10.74 -3.88 -4.70
CA ILE A 87 -11.70 -3.19 -5.58
C ILE A 87 -11.35 -3.31 -7.06
N GLU A 88 -10.13 -3.71 -7.37
CA GLU A 88 -9.66 -3.94 -8.74
C GLU A 88 -8.80 -5.20 -8.79
N GLY A 89 -8.78 -5.85 -9.95
CA GLY A 89 -7.89 -6.97 -10.23
C GLY A 89 -6.42 -6.55 -10.21
N ARG A 90 -5.52 -7.55 -10.19
CA ARG A 90 -4.09 -7.29 -10.30
C ARG A 90 -3.76 -6.68 -11.66
N ARG A 91 -2.94 -5.64 -11.66
CA ARG A 91 -2.40 -5.02 -12.87
C ARG A 91 -0.89 -5.29 -12.96
N PRO A 92 -0.37 -5.67 -14.14
CA PRO A 92 1.06 -5.77 -14.34
C PRO A 92 1.70 -4.38 -14.28
N ILE A 93 2.94 -4.33 -13.81
CA ILE A 93 3.83 -3.18 -13.92
C ILE A 93 4.93 -3.59 -14.87
N LEU A 94 5.07 -2.83 -15.95
CA LEU A 94 6.09 -3.01 -16.97
C LEU A 94 7.12 -1.90 -16.81
N SER A 95 8.39 -2.21 -17.07
CA SER A 95 9.43 -1.18 -17.19
C SER A 95 9.12 -0.28 -18.38
N GLU A 96 9.19 1.04 -18.19
CA GLU A 96 8.97 2.02 -19.25
C GLU A 96 10.08 1.92 -20.33
N ASP A 97 11.30 1.57 -19.92
CA ASP A 97 12.46 1.47 -20.81
C ASP A 97 12.49 0.17 -21.62
N SER A 98 12.28 -0.98 -20.97
CA SER A 98 12.47 -2.30 -21.60
C SER A 98 11.15 -2.99 -21.99
N GLY A 99 10.02 -2.55 -21.45
CA GLY A 99 8.74 -3.26 -21.55
C GLY A 99 8.69 -4.57 -20.77
N GLU A 100 9.75 -4.91 -20.03
CA GLU A 100 9.79 -6.12 -19.22
C GLU A 100 8.83 -6.04 -18.03
N PHE A 101 8.29 -7.18 -17.65
CA PHE A 101 7.45 -7.27 -16.47
C PHE A 101 8.31 -7.22 -15.20
N ILE A 102 8.13 -6.16 -14.40
CA ILE A 102 8.95 -5.89 -13.21
C ILE A 102 8.20 -6.13 -11.90
N GLY A 103 6.85 -6.11 -11.93
CA GLY A 103 6.05 -6.29 -10.74
C GLY A 103 4.55 -6.29 -11.01
N GLY A 104 3.78 -6.29 -9.93
CA GLY A 104 2.33 -6.20 -10.01
C GLY A 104 1.76 -5.29 -8.94
N THR A 105 0.63 -4.66 -9.25
CA THR A 105 -0.12 -3.84 -8.29
C THR A 105 -1.55 -4.33 -8.12
N MET A 106 -2.12 -4.10 -6.93
CA MET A 106 -3.52 -4.37 -6.63
C MET A 106 -4.10 -3.23 -5.80
N ARG A 107 -5.35 -2.85 -6.08
CA ARG A 107 -6.02 -1.74 -5.40
C ARG A 107 -7.08 -2.25 -4.41
N PHE A 108 -7.10 -1.65 -3.24
CA PHE A 108 -8.01 -1.93 -2.14
C PHE A 108 -8.71 -0.66 -1.68
N ARG A 109 -9.88 -0.82 -1.09
CA ARG A 109 -10.60 0.22 -0.35
C ARG A 109 -10.88 -0.31 1.06
N TYR A 110 -10.68 0.53 2.06
CA TYR A 110 -10.93 0.12 3.44
C TYR A 110 -12.43 0.19 3.74
N CYS A 111 -13.00 -0.89 4.26
CA CYS A 111 -14.34 -0.90 4.85
C CYS A 111 -14.24 -1.14 6.35
N PHE A 112 -15.18 -0.57 7.12
CA PHE A 112 -15.14 -0.65 8.58
C PHE A 112 -16.50 -0.47 9.22
N ARG A 113 -16.58 -0.75 10.52
CA ARG A 113 -17.67 -0.37 11.41
C ARG A 113 -17.14 -0.11 12.81
N ASN A 114 -17.94 0.51 13.66
CA ASN A 114 -17.58 0.72 15.06
C ASN A 114 -17.29 -0.62 15.74
N LYS A 115 -16.25 -0.67 16.57
CA LYS A 115 -15.90 -1.87 17.30
C LYS A 115 -17.06 -2.33 18.18
N ASN A 116 -17.30 -3.64 18.21
CA ASN A 116 -18.42 -4.30 18.90
C ASN A 116 -19.83 -4.02 18.34
N ASP A 117 -19.99 -3.15 17.34
CA ASP A 117 -21.28 -2.91 16.70
C ASP A 117 -21.56 -3.94 15.60
N LYS A 118 -21.81 -5.19 16.01
CA LYS A 118 -21.98 -6.30 15.06
C LYS A 118 -23.26 -6.23 14.22
N ALA A 119 -24.23 -5.41 14.65
CA ALA A 119 -25.51 -5.23 13.97
C ALA A 119 -25.40 -4.29 12.77
N THR A 120 -24.49 -3.31 12.82
CA THR A 120 -24.28 -2.36 11.73
C THR A 120 -23.46 -3.00 10.58
N PRO A 121 -23.93 -2.86 9.33
CA PRO A 121 -23.15 -3.25 8.15
C PRO A 121 -21.83 -2.47 8.05
N MET A 122 -20.82 -3.04 7.41
CA MET A 122 -19.58 -2.30 7.15
C MET A 122 -19.83 -1.16 6.15
N HIS A 123 -19.22 -0.01 6.42
CA HIS A 123 -19.24 1.16 5.55
C HIS A 123 -17.93 1.27 4.79
N TRP A 124 -18.03 1.72 3.54
CA TRP A 124 -16.86 2.05 2.74
C TRP A 124 -16.28 3.39 3.20
N SER A 125 -14.98 3.40 3.49
CA SER A 125 -14.24 4.63 3.82
C SER A 125 -13.79 5.36 2.55
N ASN A 126 -13.16 6.52 2.73
CA ASN A 126 -12.46 7.21 1.64
C ASN A 126 -10.96 6.88 1.57
N TRP A 127 -10.54 5.81 2.24
CA TRP A 127 -9.16 5.34 2.27
C TRP A 127 -8.95 4.22 1.25
N PHE A 128 -7.88 4.36 0.47
CA PHE A 128 -7.49 3.44 -0.57
C PHE A 128 -6.05 3.01 -0.37
N MET A 129 -5.76 1.77 -0.74
CA MET A 129 -4.40 1.24 -0.77
C MET A 129 -4.12 0.73 -2.16
N ARG A 130 -2.97 1.10 -2.71
CA ARG A 130 -2.36 0.45 -3.85
C ARG A 130 -1.14 -0.31 -3.35
N GLU A 131 -1.23 -1.62 -3.37
CA GLU A 131 -0.15 -2.51 -2.97
C GLU A 131 0.71 -2.84 -4.20
N TYR A 132 2.03 -2.87 -4.01
CA TYR A 132 3.05 -3.16 -5.01
C TYR A 132 3.84 -4.38 -4.60
N ARG A 133 4.07 -5.28 -5.55
CA ARG A 133 4.84 -6.50 -5.35
C ARG A 133 5.84 -6.74 -6.45
N LEU A 134 6.98 -7.31 -6.07
CA LEU A 134 7.84 -7.99 -7.02
C LEU A 134 7.21 -9.30 -7.45
N CYS A 135 7.32 -9.55 -8.74
CA CYS A 135 6.94 -10.79 -9.35
C CYS A 135 8.14 -11.28 -10.19
N ASP A 136 8.21 -12.58 -10.42
CA ASP A 136 9.19 -13.17 -11.32
C ASP A 136 8.84 -12.84 -12.78
N LYS A 137 9.76 -13.19 -13.68
CA LYS A 137 9.61 -13.00 -15.13
C LYS A 137 8.38 -13.66 -15.75
N PHE A 138 7.70 -14.54 -15.01
CA PHE A 138 6.48 -15.23 -15.45
C PHE A 138 5.21 -14.63 -14.85
N GLY A 139 5.29 -13.51 -14.15
CA GLY A 139 4.12 -12.88 -13.53
C GLY A 139 3.80 -13.38 -12.11
N SER A 140 4.55 -14.35 -11.59
CA SER A 140 4.26 -14.96 -10.30
C SER A 140 4.90 -14.15 -9.16
N PRO A 141 4.17 -13.82 -8.07
CA PRO A 141 4.78 -13.14 -6.93
C PRO A 141 6.00 -13.92 -6.42
N ILE A 142 7.13 -13.24 -6.25
CA ILE A 142 8.30 -13.89 -5.66
C ILE A 142 7.98 -14.28 -4.20
N LYS A 143 8.67 -15.30 -3.66
CA LYS A 143 8.44 -15.84 -2.31
C LYS A 143 8.92 -14.90 -1.19
N THR A 144 8.49 -13.66 -1.20
CA THR A 144 8.68 -12.67 -0.14
C THR A 144 7.32 -12.15 0.32
N ARG A 145 7.25 -11.74 1.58
CA ARG A 145 6.07 -11.04 2.12
C ARG A 145 6.19 -9.52 1.97
N HIS A 146 7.36 -9.01 1.63
CA HIS A 146 7.60 -7.58 1.52
C HIS A 146 6.79 -6.99 0.37
N VAL A 147 6.11 -5.89 0.66
CA VAL A 147 5.33 -5.10 -0.28
C VAL A 147 5.56 -3.63 0.02
N LEU A 148 5.37 -2.78 -0.98
CA LEU A 148 5.17 -1.34 -0.74
C LEU A 148 3.69 -1.03 -0.91
N CYS A 149 3.15 -0.18 -0.04
CA CYS A 149 1.76 0.22 -0.07
C CYS A 149 1.69 1.74 -0.16
N LYS A 150 1.09 2.24 -1.24
CA LYS A 150 0.67 3.63 -1.38
C LYS A 150 -0.75 3.76 -0.84
N ILE A 151 -0.92 4.44 0.28
CA ILE A 151 -2.23 4.71 0.87
C ILE A 151 -2.63 6.14 0.54
N THR A 152 -3.87 6.32 0.08
CA THR A 152 -4.46 7.64 -0.18
C THR A 152 -5.77 7.83 0.56
N CYS A 153 -6.07 9.07 0.93
CA CYS A 153 -7.36 9.48 1.48
C CYS A 153 -7.99 10.58 0.61
N TYR A 154 -9.20 10.36 0.13
CA TYR A 154 -9.96 11.37 -0.64
C TYR A 154 -11.00 12.04 0.25
N HIS A 155 -10.77 13.29 0.65
CA HIS A 155 -11.70 14.03 1.53
C HIS A 155 -13.05 14.39 0.88
N HIS A 156 -13.19 14.16 -0.43
CA HIS A 156 -14.43 14.36 -1.19
C HIS A 156 -14.72 13.13 -2.06
N LEU A 157 -15.63 12.28 -1.60
CA LEU A 157 -16.25 11.20 -2.39
C LEU A 157 -17.77 11.26 -2.20
#